data_AF-G5NFV6-F1
#
_entry.id   AF-G5NFV6-F1
#
_cell.length_a   1.000
_cell.length_b   1.000
_cell.length_c   1.000
_cell.angle_alpha   90.00
_cell.angle_beta   90.00
_cell.angle_gamma   90.00
#
_symmetry.space_group_name_H-M   'P 1'
#
loop_
_entity.id
_entity.type
_entity.pdbx_description
1 polymer ?
#
loop_
_entity_poly.entity_id
_entity_poly.type
_entity_poly.pdbx_seq_one_letter_code
_entity_poly.pdbx_strand_id
1 'polypeptide(L)'
;MDTLQQPPPAEPEGGLRRNLKKRHLLMMSLGGTIGTGLFIGIAEPLSSVGPAGTLLAYLFAGSIMLATMMCLGELSCAFPHSGSFQHYALMFMPSPCWSYTIGWLYWFSWVFSLAADLTAAGFIAHQFFPAVPVYMFCLRFCSS
;
A
#
# COMPACT_ATOMS: atom_id res chain seq x y z
N MET A 1 -44.21 23.89 -21.36
CA MET A 1 -43.95 22.52 -20.88
C MET A 1 -42.48 22.25 -21.17
N ASP A 2 -41.59 23.06 -20.59
CA ASP A 2 -40.23 23.26 -21.10
C ASP A 2 -39.22 23.35 -19.95
N THR A 3 -39.15 22.28 -19.14
CA THR A 3 -38.18 22.16 -18.05
C THR A 3 -37.28 20.92 -18.15
N LEU A 4 -37.28 20.22 -19.29
CA LEU A 4 -36.50 19.00 -19.50
C LEU A 4 -35.46 19.13 -20.62
N GLN A 5 -34.47 20.02 -20.50
CA GLN A 5 -33.18 19.88 -21.20
C GLN A 5 -32.10 20.86 -20.71
N GLN A 6 -31.68 20.81 -19.43
CA GLN A 6 -30.35 21.30 -19.07
C GLN A 6 -29.42 20.09 -18.97
N PRO A 7 -28.41 19.94 -19.86
CA PRO A 7 -27.36 18.96 -19.61
C PRO A 7 -26.66 19.34 -18.28
N PRO A 8 -26.28 18.34 -17.46
CA PRO A 8 -25.63 18.61 -16.19
C PRO A 8 -24.39 19.49 -16.41
N PRO A 9 -24.09 20.43 -15.49
CA PRO A 9 -22.92 21.28 -15.61
C PRO A 9 -21.69 20.37 -15.74
N ALA A 10 -20.91 20.57 -16.80
CA ALA A 10 -19.67 19.85 -17.01
C ALA A 10 -18.78 20.06 -15.78
N GLU A 11 -18.63 19.01 -14.97
CA GLU A 11 -17.58 18.98 -13.97
C GLU A 11 -16.25 19.23 -14.69
N PRO A 12 -15.34 20.02 -14.10
CA PRO A 12 -14.04 20.23 -14.71
C PRO A 12 -13.43 18.85 -14.92
N GLU A 13 -13.26 18.46 -16.19
CA GLU A 13 -12.44 17.32 -16.58
C GLU A 13 -10.99 17.62 -16.17
N GLY A 14 -10.71 17.49 -14.88
CA GLY A 14 -9.41 17.16 -14.35
C GLY A 14 -9.09 15.71 -14.69
N GLY A 15 -9.25 15.35 -15.97
CA GLY A 15 -8.90 14.03 -16.48
C GLY A 15 -7.41 13.85 -16.26
N LEU A 16 -7.06 12.97 -15.31
CA LEU A 16 -5.68 12.54 -15.11
C LEU A 16 -5.10 12.21 -16.48
N ARG A 17 -4.06 12.94 -16.90
CA ARG A 17 -3.37 12.67 -18.17
C ARG A 17 -2.93 11.21 -18.13
N ARG A 18 -3.61 10.36 -18.88
CA ARG A 18 -3.37 8.92 -18.97
C ARG A 18 -2.06 8.66 -19.73
N ASN A 19 -0.94 9.05 -19.12
CA ASN A 19 0.41 8.92 -19.64
C ASN A 19 1.20 7.80 -18.94
N LEU A 20 0.60 7.13 -17.95
CA LEU A 20 1.17 5.94 -17.32
C LEU A 20 1.14 4.78 -18.30
N LYS A 21 2.28 4.58 -18.97
CA LYS A 21 2.56 3.42 -19.79
C LYS A 21 2.65 2.17 -18.90
N LYS A 22 2.29 1.00 -19.44
CA LYS A 22 2.36 -0.31 -18.75
C LYS A 22 3.70 -0.52 -18.02
N ARG A 23 4.81 -0.04 -18.58
CA ARG A 23 6.15 -0.11 -17.98
C ARG A 23 6.28 0.66 -16.65
N HIS A 24 5.62 1.81 -16.49
CA HIS A 24 5.67 2.58 -15.24
C HIS A 24 4.86 1.90 -14.13
N LEU A 25 3.73 1.30 -14.49
CA LEU A 25 2.92 0.51 -13.55
C LEU A 25 3.69 -0.72 -13.06
N LEU A 26 4.37 -1.43 -13.96
CA LEU A 26 5.23 -2.55 -13.60
C LEU A 26 6.42 -2.10 -12.72
N MET A 27 7.06 -0.98 -13.06
CA MET A 27 8.15 -0.42 -12.24
C MET A 27 7.67 -0.01 -10.84
N MET A 28 6.48 0.56 -10.71
CA MET A 28 5.89 0.93 -9.42
C MET A 28 5.56 -0.32 -8.58
N SER A 29 4.97 -1.35 -9.20
CA SER A 29 4.65 -2.61 -8.53
C SER A 29 5.92 -3.36 -8.07
N LEU A 30 6.93 -3.44 -8.93
CA LEU A 30 8.21 -4.07 -8.58
C LEU A 30 8.96 -3.28 -7.52
N GLY A 31 8.97 -1.95 -7.61
CA GLY A 31 9.60 -1.08 -6.61
C GLY A 31 8.94 -1.14 -5.23
N GLY A 32 7.63 -1.35 -5.17
CA GLY A 32 6.91 -1.53 -3.91
C GLY A 32 7.05 -2.92 -3.30
N THR A 33 7.25 -3.96 -4.11
CA THR A 33 7.32 -5.36 -3.64
C THR A 33 8.75 -5.80 -3.32
N ILE A 34 9.76 -5.30 -4.04
CA ILE A 34 11.18 -5.60 -3.80
C ILE A 34 11.76 -4.47 -2.93
N GLY A 35 11.48 -4.53 -1.63
CA GLY A 35 11.92 -3.53 -0.65
C GLY A 35 12.91 -4.06 0.39
N THR A 36 13.45 -3.15 1.20
CA THR A 36 14.31 -3.46 2.37
C THR A 36 13.60 -4.36 3.38
N GLY A 37 12.28 -4.28 3.48
CA GLY A 37 11.47 -5.13 4.37
C GLY A 37 11.58 -6.62 4.07
N LEU A 38 11.78 -7.02 2.81
CA LEU A 38 12.05 -8.42 2.45
C LEU A 38 13.39 -8.87 3.05
N PHE A 39 14.44 -8.04 2.96
CA PHE A 39 15.77 -8.38 3.46
C PHE A 39 15.82 -8.43 4.99
N ILE A 40 15.21 -7.45 5.66
CA ILE A 40 15.16 -7.39 7.13
C ILE A 40 14.23 -8.49 7.68
N GLY A 41 13.08 -8.70 7.04
CA GLY A 41 12.07 -9.68 7.46
C GLY A 41 12.45 -11.14 7.20
N ILE A 42 13.35 -11.43 6.25
CA ILE A 42 13.87 -12.80 6.04
C ILE A 42 14.95 -13.16 7.07
N ALA A 43 15.73 -12.19 7.56
CA ALA A 43 16.91 -12.47 8.40
C ALA A 43 16.58 -13.23 9.69
N GLU A 44 15.51 -12.83 10.38
CA GLU A 44 15.07 -13.42 11.65
C GLU A 44 14.52 -14.85 11.53
N PRO A 45 13.57 -15.15 10.62
CA PRO A 45 13.08 -16.52 10.43
C PRO A 45 14.14 -17.47 9.84
N LEU A 46 15.10 -16.95 9.07
CA LEU A 46 16.16 -17.78 8.47
C LEU A 46 17.08 -18.41 9.52
N SER A 47 17.38 -17.69 10.60
CA SER A 47 18.24 -18.17 11.70
C SER A 47 17.49 -19.02 12.73
N SER A 48 16.19 -18.77 12.93
CA SER A 48 15.39 -19.41 13.99
C SER A 48 14.72 -20.71 13.54
N VAL A 49 14.17 -20.77 12.33
CA VAL A 49 13.39 -21.92 11.82
C VAL A 49 14.17 -22.72 10.77
N GLY A 50 15.30 -22.17 10.30
CA GLY A 50 16.15 -22.77 9.28
C GLY A 50 15.63 -22.59 7.84
N PRO A 51 16.48 -22.81 6.82
CA PRO A 51 16.19 -22.40 5.45
C PRO A 51 14.94 -23.04 4.83
N ALA A 52 14.71 -24.33 5.11
CA ALA A 52 13.56 -25.06 4.57
C ALA A 52 12.24 -24.58 5.20
N GLY A 53 12.24 -24.28 6.50
CA GLY A 53 11.06 -23.79 7.21
C GLY A 53 10.68 -22.37 6.79
N THR A 54 11.66 -21.48 6.61
CA THR A 54 11.43 -20.13 6.09
C THR A 54 10.84 -20.17 4.68
N LEU A 55 11.37 -21.02 3.79
CA LEU A 55 10.86 -21.14 2.42
C LEU A 55 9.40 -21.63 2.40
N LEU A 56 9.07 -22.64 3.20
CA LEU A 56 7.71 -23.16 3.31
C LEU A 56 6.74 -22.10 3.84
N ALA A 57 7.14 -21.35 4.87
CA ALA A 57 6.35 -20.26 5.44
C ALA A 57 6.09 -19.14 4.41
N TYR A 58 7.11 -18.76 3.63
CA TYR A 58 6.98 -17.77 2.56
C TYR A 58 6.08 -18.25 1.43
N LEU A 59 6.16 -19.53 1.03
CA LEU A 59 5.26 -20.11 0.03
C LEU A 59 3.81 -20.11 0.52
N PHE A 60 3.57 -20.47 1.79
CA PHE A 60 2.25 -20.46 2.37
C PHE A 60 1.68 -19.03 2.47
N ALA A 61 2.44 -18.09 3.03
CA ALA A 61 2.03 -16.68 3.11
C ALA A 61 1.81 -16.06 1.72
N GLY A 62 2.70 -16.37 0.77
CA GLY A 62 2.56 -15.95 -0.63
C GLY A 62 1.30 -16.51 -1.29
N SER A 63 0.95 -17.78 -1.04
CA SER A 63 -0.27 -18.38 -1.60
C SER A 63 -1.54 -17.68 -1.13
N ILE A 64 -1.61 -17.31 0.16
CA ILE A 64 -2.74 -16.57 0.73
C ILE A 64 -2.81 -15.16 0.12
N MET A 65 -1.68 -14.46 0.04
CA MET A 65 -1.64 -13.13 -0.58
C MET A 65 -2.05 -13.17 -2.06
N LEU A 66 -1.58 -14.17 -2.82
CA LEU A 66 -1.97 -14.36 -4.22
C LEU A 66 -3.48 -14.57 -4.36
N ALA A 67 -4.08 -15.40 -3.50
CA ALA A 67 -5.53 -15.60 -3.49
C ALA A 67 -6.28 -14.30 -3.19
N THR A 68 -5.82 -13.51 -2.22
CA THR A 68 -6.42 -12.20 -1.89
C THR A 68 -6.33 -11.22 -3.06
N MET A 69 -5.17 -11.11 -3.73
CA MET A 69 -5.01 -10.19 -4.86
C MET A 69 -5.78 -10.64 -6.10
N MET A 70 -5.93 -11.94 -6.32
CA MET A 70 -6.81 -12.47 -7.38
C MET A 70 -8.26 -12.07 -7.13
N CYS A 71 -8.76 -12.24 -5.90
CA CYS A 71 -10.11 -11.78 -5.54
C CYS A 71 -10.27 -10.26 -5.71
N LEU A 72 -9.26 -9.48 -5.31
CA LEU A 72 -9.27 -8.03 -5.46
C LEU A 72 -9.24 -7.59 -6.92
N GLY A 73 -8.49 -8.33 -7.75
CA GLY A 73 -8.40 -8.14 -9.20
C GLY A 73 -9.76 -8.31 -9.87
N GLU A 74 -10.43 -9.44 -9.61
CA GLU A 74 -11.79 -9.70 -10.12
C GLU A 74 -12.79 -8.61 -9.68
N LEU A 75 -12.74 -8.19 -8.40
CA LEU A 75 -13.58 -7.12 -7.89
C LEU A 75 -13.31 -5.77 -8.59
N SER A 76 -12.03 -5.45 -8.84
CA SER A 76 -11.63 -4.21 -9.53
C SER A 76 -12.04 -4.16 -10.99
N CYS A 77 -12.12 -5.31 -11.67
CA CYS A 77 -12.63 -5.41 -13.03
C CYS A 77 -14.16 -5.36 -13.10
N ALA A 78 -14.85 -5.94 -12.11
CA ALA A 78 -16.31 -5.97 -12.06
C ALA A 78 -16.95 -4.61 -11.73
N PHE A 79 -16.29 -3.77 -10.93
CA PHE A 79 -16.80 -2.46 -10.50
C PHE A 79 -15.81 -1.33 -10.79
N PRO A 80 -15.86 -0.71 -11.99
CA PRO A 80 -14.96 0.37 -12.36
C PRO A 80 -15.42 1.71 -11.75
N HIS A 81 -15.43 1.83 -10.43
CA HIS A 81 -15.66 3.10 -9.74
C HIS A 81 -14.37 3.57 -9.05
N SER A 82 -14.02 4.85 -9.21
CA SER A 82 -12.83 5.48 -8.61
C SER A 82 -12.98 5.74 -7.10
N GLY A 83 -13.69 4.86 -6.38
CA GLY A 83 -13.92 4.94 -4.94
C GLY A 83 -12.93 4.08 -4.16
N SER A 84 -12.44 4.59 -3.02
CA SER A 84 -11.61 3.86 -2.04
C SER A 84 -12.27 2.52 -1.63
N PHE A 85 -11.52 1.53 -1.13
CA PHE A 85 -12.03 0.25 -0.60
C PHE A 85 -13.21 0.40 0.37
N GLN A 86 -13.28 1.56 1.02
CA GLN A 86 -14.38 2.00 1.87
C GLN A 86 -15.74 2.07 1.14
N HIS A 87 -15.76 2.36 -0.16
CA HIS A 87 -16.97 2.39 -0.99
C HIS A 87 -17.52 0.98 -1.26
N TYR A 88 -16.64 -0.02 -1.45
CA TYR A 88 -17.05 -1.43 -1.50
C TYR A 88 -17.64 -1.88 -0.16
N ALA A 89 -17.04 -1.46 0.96
CA ALA A 89 -17.56 -1.77 2.28
C ALA A 89 -18.95 -1.16 2.56
N LEU A 90 -19.21 0.06 2.07
CA LEU A 90 -20.53 0.69 2.13
C LEU A 90 -21.58 -0.03 1.26
N MET A 91 -21.17 -0.64 0.15
CA MET A 91 -22.07 -1.33 -0.77
C MET A 91 -22.48 -2.72 -0.26
N PHE A 92 -21.58 -3.43 0.42
CA PHE A 92 -21.86 -4.77 0.98
C PHE A 92 -22.38 -4.76 2.42
N MET A 93 -22.14 -3.71 3.20
CA MET A 93 -22.66 -3.55 4.56
C MET A 93 -23.44 -2.24 4.72
N PRO A 94 -24.78 -2.29 4.89
CA PRO A 94 -25.64 -1.10 5.00
C PRO A 94 -25.42 -0.22 6.24
N SER A 95 -24.55 -0.62 7.18
CA SER A 95 -24.34 0.11 8.43
C SER A 95 -23.18 1.11 8.31
N PRO A 96 -23.41 2.43 8.51
CA PRO A 96 -22.39 3.47 8.32
C PRO A 96 -21.16 3.34 9.25
N CYS A 97 -21.30 2.65 10.39
CA CYS A 97 -20.18 2.39 11.31
C CYS A 97 -19.08 1.49 10.71
N TRP A 98 -19.43 0.52 9.87
CA TRP A 98 -18.45 -0.46 9.39
C TRP A 98 -17.49 0.15 8.38
N SER A 99 -18.03 0.98 7.48
CA SER A 99 -17.23 1.81 6.58
C SER A 99 -16.34 2.81 7.33
N TYR A 100 -16.84 3.46 8.38
CA TYR A 100 -16.03 4.39 9.18
C TYR A 100 -14.87 3.67 9.88
N THR A 101 -15.14 2.47 10.41
CA THR A 101 -14.13 1.62 11.04
C THR A 101 -13.05 1.20 10.04
N ILE A 102 -13.43 0.79 8.82
CA ILE A 102 -12.46 0.43 7.77
C ILE A 102 -11.61 1.64 7.35
N GLY A 103 -12.19 2.84 7.28
CA GLY A 103 -11.42 4.06 7.02
C GLY A 103 -10.35 4.32 8.08
N TRP A 104 -10.72 4.14 9.35
CA TRP A 104 -9.76 4.23 10.46
C TRP A 104 -8.71 3.12 10.41
N LEU A 105 -9.09 1.86 10.16
CA LEU A 105 -8.15 0.75 10.02
C LEU A 105 -7.18 0.98 8.85
N TYR A 106 -7.66 1.54 7.75
CA TYR A 106 -6.82 1.89 6.61
C TYR A 106 -5.79 2.95 7.00
N TRP A 107 -6.23 4.03 7.66
CA TRP A 107 -5.30 5.04 8.19
C TRP A 107 -4.27 4.40 9.14
N PHE A 108 -4.69 3.52 10.05
CA PHE A 108 -3.78 2.86 11.00
C PHE A 108 -2.78 1.95 10.30
N SER A 109 -3.18 1.27 9.22
CA SER A 109 -2.27 0.49 8.39
C SER A 109 -1.15 1.36 7.81
N TRP A 110 -1.47 2.56 7.33
CA TRP A 110 -0.46 3.51 6.85
C TRP A 110 0.51 3.93 7.95
N VAL A 111 0.02 4.23 9.14
CA VAL A 111 0.88 4.65 10.25
C VAL A 111 1.70 3.51 10.82
N PHE A 112 1.17 2.30 10.87
CA PHE A 112 1.94 1.12 11.25
C PHE A 112 3.05 0.84 10.23
N SER A 113 2.76 0.97 8.93
CA SER A 113 3.78 0.83 7.88
C SER A 113 4.90 1.86 8.05
N LEU A 114 4.56 3.14 8.26
CA LEU A 114 5.55 4.20 8.49
C LEU A 114 6.37 3.97 9.77
N ALA A 115 5.74 3.47 10.83
CA ALA A 115 6.44 3.13 12.07
C ALA A 115 7.42 1.96 11.88
N ALA A 116 7.02 0.94 11.10
CA ALA A 116 7.88 -0.19 10.75
C ALA A 116 9.07 0.27 9.90
N ASP A 117 8.84 1.11 8.88
CA ASP A 117 9.89 1.69 8.04
C ASP A 117 10.87 2.54 8.87
N LEU A 118 10.36 3.35 9.82
CA LEU A 118 11.20 4.16 10.70
C LEU A 118 12.05 3.30 11.65
N THR A 119 11.48 2.21 12.17
CA THR A 119 12.20 1.26 13.03
C THR A 119 13.31 0.56 12.25
N ALA A 120 13.00 0.08 11.04
CA ALA A 120 13.97 -0.51 10.12
C ALA A 120 15.09 0.47 9.74
N ALA A 121 14.76 1.72 9.43
CA ALA A 121 15.73 2.77 9.17
C ALA A 121 16.61 3.05 10.38
N GLY A 122 16.06 3.04 11.60
CA GLY A 122 16.81 3.17 12.85
C GLY A 122 17.84 2.05 13.05
N PHE A 123 17.44 0.79 12.80
CA PHE A 123 18.36 -0.36 12.85
C PHE A 123 19.50 -0.22 11.84
N ILE A 124 19.19 0.12 10.59
CA ILE A 124 20.20 0.29 9.54
C ILE A 124 21.16 1.45 9.88
N ALA A 125 20.64 2.59 10.35
CA ALA A 125 21.45 3.74 10.69
C ALA A 125 22.43 3.44 11.83
N HIS A 126 22.00 2.70 12.85
CA HIS A 126 22.88 2.27 13.95
C HIS A 126 23.98 1.30 13.48
N GLN A 127 23.70 0.47 12.46
CA GLN A 127 24.69 -0.44 11.88
C GLN A 127 25.73 0.28 11.00
N PHE A 128 25.34 1.34 10.29
CA PHE A 128 26.25 2.07 9.38
C PHE A 128 27.05 3.19 10.06
N PHE A 129 26.49 3.89 11.06
CA PHE A 129 27.16 5.00 11.75
C PHE A 129 26.87 4.98 13.25
N PRO A 130 27.69 4.30 14.08
CA PRO A 130 27.49 4.26 15.54
C PRO A 130 27.66 5.62 16.25
N ALA A 131 28.15 6.65 15.55
CA ALA A 131 28.45 7.98 16.11
C ALA A 131 27.73 9.16 15.43
N VAL A 132 26.96 8.94 14.36
CA VAL A 132 26.27 10.03 13.64
C VAL A 132 24.76 9.91 13.83
N PRO A 133 24.14 10.84 14.56
CA PRO A 133 22.72 10.76 14.87
C PRO A 133 21.84 11.02 13.64
N VAL A 134 20.80 10.21 13.47
CA VAL A 134 19.87 10.16 12.33
C VAL A 134 19.27 11.53 11.96
N TYR A 135 19.13 12.44 12.93
CA TYR A 135 18.58 13.79 12.69
C TYR A 135 19.41 14.63 11.70
N MET A 136 20.72 14.39 11.57
CA MET A 136 21.56 15.13 10.62
C MET A 136 21.23 14.81 9.16
N PHE A 137 20.88 13.56 8.86
CA PHE A 137 20.42 13.17 7.52
C PHE A 137 19.01 13.71 7.24
N CYS A 138 18.10 13.68 8.22
CA CYS A 138 16.76 14.26 8.08
C CYS A 138 16.78 15.77 7.84
N LEU A 139 17.64 16.52 8.54
CA LEU A 139 17.81 17.97 8.33
C LEU A 139 18.36 18.31 6.95
N ARG A 140 19.29 17.50 6.41
CA ARG A 140 19.85 17.73 5.07
C ARG A 140 18.83 17.47 3.97
N PHE A 141 17.96 16.48 4.13
CA PHE A 141 16.93 16.12 3.14
C PHE A 141 15.72 17.05 3.18
N CYS A 142 15.35 17.59 4.35
CA CYS A 142 14.27 18.58 4.46
C CYS A 142 14.64 19.97 3.91
N SER A 143 15.93 20.22 3.66
CA SER A 143 16.46 21.50 3.17
C SER A 143 16.58 21.60 1.64
N SER A 144 16.23 20.56 0.87
CA SER A 144 16.28 20.52 -0.60
C SER A 144 14.94 20.12 -1.18
#